data_AF-A0A9P5TEA8-F1
#
_entry.id   AF-A0A9P5TEA8-F1
#
_cell.length_a   1.000
_cell.length_b   1.000
_cell.length_c   1.000
_cell.angle_alpha   90.00
_cell.angle_beta   90.00
_cell.angle_gamma   90.00
#
_symmetry.space_group_name_H-M   'P 1'
#
loop_
_entity.id
_entity.type
_entity.pdbx_description
1 polymer ?
#
loop_
_entity_poly.entity_id
_entity_poly.type
_entity_poly.pdbx_seq_one_letter_code
_entity_poly.pdbx_strand_id
1 'polypeptide(L)'
;FDLLKAKSGMVLDEAAQALADLASDLELEEWAEQETAEVPNENGNDEPLDPWVDFHEGLSEEERTELDQTIQPVRSMLVKLHKIVFALKNSTTILLPIWYKTVKAHHLPQQMMPHDVATQWNSTFNMMDFALNYCPVID
;
A
#
# COMPACT_ATOMS: atom_id res chain seq x y z
N PHE A 1 25.04 15.96 -20.55
CA PHE A 1 24.68 14.89 -19.60
C PHE A 1 23.80 15.41 -18.46
N ASP A 2 23.90 16.68 -18.05
CA ASP A 2 23.12 17.21 -16.91
C ASP A 2 21.62 17.42 -17.14
N LEU A 3 21.18 17.62 -18.39
CA LEU A 3 19.77 17.84 -18.71
C LEU A 3 18.88 16.60 -18.47
N LEU A 4 19.44 15.39 -18.55
CA LEU A 4 18.71 14.15 -18.29
C LEU A 4 18.48 13.93 -16.79
N LYS A 5 19.45 14.31 -15.95
CA LYS A 5 19.34 14.18 -14.49
C LYS A 5 18.30 15.14 -13.92
N ALA A 6 18.26 16.38 -14.42
CA ALA A 6 17.24 17.36 -14.04
C ALA A 6 15.82 16.94 -14.46
N LYS A 7 15.66 16.40 -15.68
CA LYS A 7 14.37 15.91 -16.16
C LYS A 7 13.90 14.67 -15.40
N SER A 8 14.83 13.78 -15.00
CA SER A 8 14.52 12.64 -14.14
C SER A 8 14.07 13.09 -12.74
N GLY A 9 14.74 14.09 -12.15
CA GLY A 9 14.36 14.64 -10.84
C GLY A 9 12.97 15.28 -10.81
N MET A 10 12.59 16.02 -11.85
CA MET A 10 11.25 16.61 -11.96
C MET A 10 10.14 15.57 -12.14
N VAL A 11 10.40 14.51 -12.90
CA VAL A 11 9.43 13.40 -13.09
C VAL A 11 9.23 12.63 -11.78
N LEU A 12 10.25 12.54 -10.94
CA LEU A 12 10.17 11.91 -9.61
C LEU A 12 9.35 12.75 -8.64
N ASP A 13 9.54 14.08 -8.63
CA ASP A 13 8.76 14.99 -7.79
C ASP A 13 7.27 14.94 -8.15
N GLU A 14 6.96 14.85 -9.45
CA GLU A 14 5.58 14.73 -9.94
C GLU A 14 4.96 13.34 -9.65
N ALA A 15 5.74 12.26 -9.76
CA ALA A 15 5.28 10.92 -9.41
C ALA A 15 5.07 10.77 -7.89
N ALA A 16 5.97 11.31 -7.07
CA ALA A 16 5.85 11.35 -5.63
C ALA A 16 4.64 12.20 -5.19
N GLN A 17 4.41 13.34 -5.85
CA GLN A 17 3.22 14.16 -5.63
C GLN A 17 1.94 13.42 -6.01
N ALA A 18 1.92 12.73 -7.15
CA ALA A 18 0.77 11.94 -7.57
C ALA A 18 0.47 10.78 -6.60
N LEU A 19 1.50 10.17 -6.01
CA LEU A 19 1.34 9.16 -4.96
C LEU A 19 0.83 9.77 -3.66
N ALA A 20 1.36 10.93 -3.26
CA ALA A 20 0.91 11.65 -2.07
C ALA A 20 -0.56 12.06 -2.19
N ASP A 21 -0.98 12.54 -3.37
CA ASP A 21 -2.38 12.87 -3.64
C ASP A 21 -3.26 11.61 -3.60
N LEU A 22 -2.79 10.49 -4.17
CA LEU A 22 -3.51 9.22 -4.12
C LEU A 22 -3.62 8.63 -2.70
N ALA A 23 -2.60 8.82 -1.85
CA ALA A 23 -2.55 8.35 -0.47
C ALA A 23 -3.37 9.23 0.48
N SER A 24 -3.36 10.56 0.27
CA SER A 24 -4.15 11.50 1.08
C SER A 24 -5.66 11.25 0.95
N ASP A 25 -6.11 10.81 -0.23
CA ASP A 25 -7.50 10.38 -0.49
C ASP A 25 -7.89 9.13 0.32
N LEU A 26 -6.93 8.26 0.67
CA LEU A 26 -7.14 7.05 1.47
C LEU A 26 -7.15 7.33 2.99
N GLU A 27 -6.24 8.19 3.48
CA GLU A 27 -6.16 8.54 4.92
C GLU A 27 -7.46 9.17 5.45
N LEU A 28 -8.16 9.95 4.62
CA LEU A 28 -9.43 10.56 4.99
C LEU A 28 -10.57 9.55 5.22
N GLU A 29 -10.57 8.42 4.52
CA GLU A 29 -11.57 7.36 4.70
C GLU A 29 -11.21 6.40 5.84
N GLU A 30 -9.92 6.12 6.10
CA GLU A 30 -9.46 5.27 7.21
C GLU A 30 -9.67 5.91 8.59
N TRP A 31 -9.49 7.24 8.71
CA TRP A 31 -9.79 7.97 9.95
C TRP A 31 -11.25 7.91 10.38
N ALA A 32 -12.19 7.82 9.44
CA ALA A 32 -13.61 7.71 9.75
C ALA A 32 -13.98 6.35 10.38
N GLU A 33 -13.21 5.29 10.11
CA GLU A 33 -13.41 3.97 10.72
C GLU A 33 -12.75 3.89 12.12
N GLN A 34 -11.59 4.54 12.32
CA GLN A 34 -10.87 4.57 13.60
C GLN A 34 -11.58 5.37 14.71
N GLU A 35 -12.41 6.36 14.37
CA GLU A 35 -13.16 7.18 15.34
C GLU A 35 -14.17 6.36 16.18
N THR A 36 -14.51 5.14 15.75
CA THR A 36 -15.45 4.24 16.45
C THR A 36 -14.80 3.22 17.38
N ALA A 37 -13.46 3.17 17.45
CA ALA A 37 -12.74 2.21 18.28
C ALA A 37 -12.46 2.76 19.70
N GLU A 38 -13.07 2.17 20.72
CA GLU A 38 -12.72 2.48 22.11
C GLU A 38 -11.30 1.99 22.42
N VAL A 39 -10.40 2.91 22.81
CA VAL A 39 -9.03 2.59 23.19
C VAL A 39 -9.01 2.03 24.62
N PRO A 40 -8.65 0.75 24.85
CA PRO A 40 -8.46 0.25 26.20
C PRO A 40 -7.23 0.89 26.85
N ASN A 41 -7.41 1.40 28.05
CA ASN A 41 -6.33 1.96 28.88
C ASN A 41 -5.44 0.83 29.39
N GLU A 42 -4.32 0.56 28.71
CA GLU A 42 -3.32 -0.39 29.17
C GLU A 42 -2.23 0.30 29.99
N ASN A 43 -2.33 0.15 31.31
CA ASN A 43 -1.30 0.56 32.26
C ASN A 43 -0.29 -0.59 32.42
N GLY A 44 0.53 -0.80 31.38
CA GLY A 44 1.61 -1.80 31.33
C GLY A 44 2.98 -1.18 31.61
N ASN A 45 3.77 -1.82 32.45
CA ASN A 45 5.18 -1.47 32.66
C ASN A 45 6.00 -2.05 31.51
N ASP A 46 6.11 -1.30 30.42
CA ASP A 46 6.82 -1.73 29.21
C ASP A 46 8.29 -1.36 29.32
N GLU A 47 9.13 -2.37 29.44
CA GLU A 47 10.58 -2.23 29.29
C GLU A 47 10.86 -1.67 27.88
N PRO A 48 11.69 -0.61 27.73
CA PRO A 48 11.91 0.00 26.42
C PRO A 48 12.44 -1.05 25.45
N LEU A 49 11.68 -1.29 24.38
CA LEU A 49 12.14 -2.13 23.26
C LEU A 49 13.46 -1.57 22.73
N ASP A 50 14.30 -2.46 22.19
CA ASP A 50 15.53 -2.07 21.51
C ASP A 50 15.25 -0.90 20.55
N PRO A 51 16.06 0.18 20.57
CA PRO A 51 15.85 1.32 19.70
C PRO A 51 15.75 0.86 18.25
N TRP A 52 14.65 1.21 17.58
CA TRP A 52 14.49 0.98 16.15
C TRP A 52 15.68 1.61 15.42
N VAL A 53 16.51 0.75 14.81
CA VAL A 53 17.63 1.21 13.99
C VAL A 53 17.05 1.74 12.70
N ASP A 54 17.25 3.02 12.44
CA ASP A 54 16.93 3.57 11.13
C ASP A 54 17.95 3.03 10.12
N PHE A 55 17.49 2.17 9.21
CA PHE A 55 18.34 1.64 8.14
C PHE A 55 18.86 2.72 7.18
N HIS A 56 18.33 3.94 7.24
CA HIS A 56 18.86 5.09 6.52
C HIS A 56 20.03 5.76 7.25
N GLU A 57 20.25 5.48 8.54
CA GLU A 57 21.35 6.04 9.33
C GLU A 57 22.69 5.44 8.85
N GLY A 58 23.41 6.19 8.00
CA GLY A 58 24.67 5.77 7.40
C GLY A 58 24.68 5.79 5.87
N LEU A 59 23.51 5.92 5.22
CA LEU A 59 23.41 6.14 3.77
C LEU A 59 23.67 7.60 3.43
N SER A 60 24.45 7.86 2.37
CA SER A 60 24.60 9.20 1.79
C SER A 60 23.28 9.69 1.19
N GLU A 61 23.16 10.99 0.94
CA GLU A 61 21.96 11.56 0.32
C GLU A 61 21.71 10.96 -1.07
N GLU A 62 22.79 10.68 -1.82
CA GLU A 62 22.72 10.00 -3.11
C GLU A 62 22.16 8.58 -2.97
N GLU A 63 22.68 7.78 -2.03
CA GLU A 63 22.24 6.40 -1.81
C GLU A 63 20.78 6.34 -1.33
N ARG A 64 20.34 7.29 -0.50
CA ARG A 64 18.93 7.40 -0.06
C ARG A 64 18.00 7.67 -1.23
N THR A 65 18.39 8.57 -2.14
CA THR A 65 17.56 8.88 -3.31
C THR A 65 17.51 7.74 -4.32
N GLU A 66 18.60 7.01 -4.52
CA GLU A 66 18.62 5.81 -5.37
C GLU A 66 17.75 4.69 -4.79
N LEU A 67 17.82 4.48 -3.47
CA LEU A 67 16.99 3.52 -2.77
C LEU A 67 15.50 3.89 -2.89
N ASP A 68 15.17 5.18 -2.69
CA ASP A 68 13.80 5.66 -2.86
C ASP A 68 13.30 5.38 -4.27
N GLN A 69 14.09 5.75 -5.30
CA GLN A 69 13.77 5.47 -6.71
C GLN A 69 13.53 3.98 -6.99
N THR A 70 14.31 3.11 -6.36
CA THR A 70 14.17 1.66 -6.52
C THR A 70 12.88 1.13 -5.87
N ILE A 71 12.45 1.74 -4.76
CA ILE A 71 11.26 1.33 -3.99
C ILE A 71 9.98 1.99 -4.52
N GLN A 72 10.05 3.14 -5.20
CA GLN A 72 8.90 3.87 -5.75
C GLN A 72 7.90 2.98 -6.51
N PRO A 73 8.32 2.06 -7.42
CA PRO A 73 7.40 1.17 -8.12
C PRO A 73 6.62 0.25 -7.18
N VAL A 74 7.28 -0.28 -6.14
CA VAL A 74 6.66 -1.17 -5.15
C VAL A 74 5.63 -0.41 -4.32
N ARG A 75 5.98 0.79 -3.83
CA ARG A 75 5.04 1.68 -3.13
C ARG A 75 3.83 2.04 -4.01
N SER A 76 4.06 2.33 -5.29
CA SER A 76 2.98 2.62 -6.24
C SER A 76 2.03 1.44 -6.43
N MET A 77 2.57 0.23 -6.56
CA MET A 77 1.76 -0.98 -6.67
C MET A 77 0.94 -1.23 -5.40
N LEU A 78 1.53 -1.03 -4.22
CA LEU A 78 0.81 -1.20 -2.96
C LEU A 78 -0.39 -0.26 -2.82
N VAL A 79 -0.22 1.02 -3.15
CA VAL A 79 -1.33 1.99 -3.13
C VAL A 79 -2.44 1.58 -4.10
N LYS A 80 -2.09 1.12 -5.31
CA LYS A 80 -3.08 0.62 -6.28
C LYS A 80 -3.83 -0.60 -5.78
N LEU A 81 -3.13 -1.57 -5.17
CA LEU A 81 -3.76 -2.75 -4.59
C LEU A 81 -4.74 -2.35 -3.49
N HIS A 82 -4.35 -1.47 -2.56
CA HIS A 82 -5.28 -0.95 -1.55
C HIS A 82 -6.53 -0.33 -2.16
N LYS A 83 -6.39 0.51 -3.20
CA LYS A 83 -7.55 1.11 -3.87
C LYS A 83 -8.47 0.08 -4.51
N ILE A 84 -7.91 -0.95 -5.14
CA ILE A 84 -8.71 -2.02 -5.74
C ILE A 84 -9.49 -2.77 -4.66
N VAL A 85 -8.82 -3.16 -3.57
CA VAL A 85 -9.48 -3.90 -2.49
C VAL A 85 -10.58 -3.06 -1.85
N PHE A 86 -10.29 -1.80 -1.56
CA PHE A 86 -11.25 -0.86 -0.99
C PHE A 86 -12.46 -0.69 -1.92
N ALA A 87 -12.24 -0.48 -3.21
CA ALA A 87 -13.30 -0.36 -4.20
C ALA A 87 -14.13 -1.66 -4.31
N LEU A 88 -13.50 -2.83 -4.24
CA LEU A 88 -14.21 -4.12 -4.24
C LEU A 88 -15.07 -4.31 -2.99
N LYS A 89 -14.57 -3.90 -1.82
CA LYS A 89 -15.29 -3.97 -0.53
C LYS A 89 -16.49 -3.03 -0.51
N ASN A 90 -16.34 -1.81 -1.04
CA ASN A 90 -17.40 -0.79 -1.04
C ASN A 90 -18.38 -0.90 -2.23
N SER A 91 -17.97 -1.51 -3.34
CA SER A 91 -18.81 -1.68 -4.54
C SER A 91 -19.20 -3.15 -4.75
N THR A 92 -19.91 -3.70 -3.76
CA THR A 92 -20.34 -5.11 -3.73
C THR A 92 -21.34 -5.48 -4.83
N THR A 93 -22.04 -4.50 -5.41
CA THR A 93 -23.09 -4.74 -6.41
C THR A 93 -22.62 -4.60 -7.85
N ILE A 94 -21.54 -3.87 -8.10
CA ILE A 94 -21.05 -3.58 -9.45
C ILE A 94 -19.67 -4.21 -9.67
N LEU A 95 -18.69 -3.85 -8.84
CA LEU A 95 -17.31 -4.29 -9.04
C LEU A 95 -17.11 -5.74 -8.61
N LEU A 96 -17.69 -6.16 -7.49
CA LEU A 96 -17.52 -7.53 -6.98
C LEU A 96 -18.04 -8.62 -7.94
N PRO A 97 -19.21 -8.47 -8.60
CA PRO A 97 -19.65 -9.42 -9.61
C PRO A 97 -18.74 -9.44 -10.86
N ILE A 98 -18.17 -8.29 -11.24
CA ILE A 98 -17.22 -8.20 -12.36
C ILE A 98 -15.93 -8.95 -12.00
N TRP A 99 -15.39 -8.71 -10.80
CA TRP A 99 -14.24 -9.40 -10.25
C TRP A 99 -14.44 -10.93 -10.28
N TYR A 100 -15.56 -11.42 -9.78
CA TYR A 100 -15.80 -12.88 -9.81
C TYR A 100 -15.93 -13.45 -11.21
N LYS A 101 -16.44 -12.68 -12.18
CA LYS A 101 -16.46 -13.11 -13.59
C LYS A 101 -15.06 -13.21 -14.17
N THR A 102 -14.18 -12.24 -13.90
CA THR A 102 -12.80 -12.26 -14.38
C THR A 102 -11.99 -13.37 -13.72
N VAL A 103 -12.04 -13.50 -12.38
CA VAL A 103 -11.40 -14.61 -11.64
C VAL A 103 -11.79 -15.98 -12.22
N LYS A 104 -13.09 -16.17 -12.49
CA LYS A 104 -13.58 -17.41 -13.11
C LYS A 104 -13.06 -17.61 -14.54
N ALA A 105 -12.94 -16.55 -15.34
CA ALA A 105 -12.39 -16.62 -16.69
C ALA A 105 -10.91 -17.08 -16.69
N HIS A 106 -10.17 -16.73 -15.64
CA HIS A 106 -8.79 -17.16 -15.43
C HIS A 106 -8.67 -18.51 -14.69
N HIS A 107 -9.78 -19.23 -14.47
CA HIS A 107 -9.83 -20.52 -13.77
C HIS A 107 -9.25 -20.51 -12.35
N LEU A 108 -9.24 -19.34 -11.71
CA LEU A 108 -8.79 -19.17 -10.34
C LEU A 108 -9.93 -19.43 -9.35
N PRO A 109 -9.62 -19.84 -8.10
CA PRO A 109 -10.63 -19.99 -7.07
C PRO A 109 -11.32 -18.65 -6.80
N GLN A 110 -12.65 -18.68 -6.67
CA GLN A 110 -13.45 -17.48 -6.48
C GLN A 110 -13.26 -16.95 -5.05
N GLN A 111 -12.28 -16.06 -4.86
CA GLN A 111 -11.98 -15.43 -3.58
C GLN A 111 -11.95 -13.90 -3.73
N MET A 112 -12.40 -13.20 -2.69
CA MET A 112 -12.23 -11.75 -2.59
C MET A 112 -10.83 -11.44 -2.09
N MET A 113 -10.19 -10.41 -2.64
CA MET A 113 -8.86 -10.00 -2.19
C MET A 113 -8.92 -9.57 -0.70
N PRO A 114 -7.99 -10.06 0.15
CA PRO A 114 -7.86 -9.60 1.53
C PRO A 114 -7.58 -8.09 1.55
N HIS A 115 -8.14 -7.39 2.52
CA HIS A 115 -7.83 -5.98 2.75
C HIS A 115 -6.80 -5.83 3.85
N ASP A 116 -6.08 -4.72 3.81
CA ASP A 116 -5.20 -4.33 4.88
C ASP A 116 -6.02 -3.87 6.09
N VAL A 117 -5.61 -4.30 7.28
CA VAL A 117 -6.34 -4.05 8.53
C VAL A 117 -5.32 -3.61 9.57
N ALA A 118 -5.48 -2.40 10.08
CA ALA A 118 -4.56 -1.80 11.05
C ALA A 118 -4.34 -2.67 12.33
N THR A 119 -5.32 -3.51 12.68
CA THR A 119 -5.25 -4.39 13.86
C THR A 119 -4.54 -5.73 13.60
N GLN A 120 -4.14 -6.03 12.36
CA GLN A 120 -3.50 -7.30 12.00
C GLN A 120 -2.10 -7.09 11.40
N TRP A 121 -1.06 -7.55 12.10
CA TRP A 121 0.34 -7.24 11.77
C TRP A 121 0.86 -7.80 10.43
N ASN A 122 0.09 -8.66 9.75
CA ASN A 122 0.49 -9.32 8.51
C ASN A 122 -0.50 -9.05 7.35
N SER A 123 -1.44 -8.13 7.50
CA SER A 123 -2.49 -7.92 6.49
C SER A 123 -1.96 -7.38 5.17
N THR A 124 -1.03 -6.42 5.17
CA THR A 124 -0.39 -5.92 3.95
C THR A 124 0.38 -7.03 3.21
N PHE A 125 1.10 -7.88 3.95
CA PHE A 125 1.80 -9.04 3.38
C PHE A 125 0.82 -10.04 2.76
N ASN A 126 -0.24 -10.39 3.47
CA ASN A 126 -1.27 -11.31 2.97
C ASN A 126 -1.97 -10.77 1.72
N MET A 127 -2.21 -9.46 1.64
CA MET A 127 -2.76 -8.81 0.45
C MET A 127 -1.79 -8.90 -0.74
N MET A 128 -0.49 -8.65 -0.52
CA MET A 128 0.53 -8.78 -1.57
C MET A 128 0.65 -10.22 -2.06
N ASP A 129 0.74 -11.19 -1.15
CA ASP A 129 0.84 -12.60 -1.50
C ASP A 129 -0.38 -13.06 -2.31
N PHE A 130 -1.57 -12.62 -1.92
CA PHE A 130 -2.77 -12.84 -2.72
C PHE A 130 -2.67 -12.17 -4.11
N ALA A 131 -2.26 -10.91 -4.18
CA ALA A 131 -2.16 -10.19 -5.45
C ALA A 131 -1.19 -10.86 -6.44
N LEU A 132 -0.10 -11.45 -5.96
CA LEU A 132 0.82 -12.22 -6.81
C LEU A 132 0.15 -13.48 -7.39
N ASN A 133 -0.62 -14.20 -6.58
CA ASN A 133 -1.37 -15.38 -7.03
C ASN A 133 -2.50 -15.04 -8.02
N TYR A 134 -3.06 -13.82 -7.94
CA TYR A 134 -4.16 -13.34 -8.77
C TYR A 134 -3.73 -12.30 -9.82
N CYS A 135 -2.42 -12.15 -10.03
CA CYS A 135 -1.83 -11.17 -10.95
C CYS A 135 -2.48 -11.17 -12.35
N PRO A 136 -2.80 -12.32 -12.99
CA PRO A 136 -3.44 -12.33 -14.31
C PRO A 136 -4.83 -11.68 -14.37
N VAL A 137 -5.47 -11.43 -13.23
CA VAL A 137 -6.79 -10.79 -13.12
C VAL A 137 -6.66 -9.30 -12.79
N ILE A 138 -5.52 -8.91 -12.23
CA ILE A 138 -5.25 -7.56 -11.70
C ILE A 138 -4.48 -6.71 -12.73
N ASP A 139 -3.63 -7.33 -13.54
CA ASP A 139 -2.81 -6.71 -14.60
C ASP A 139 -3.62 -6.34 -15.86
#